data_AF-A0A2P9H1J1-F1
#
_entry.id   AF-A0A2P9H1J1-F1
#
_cell.length_a   1.000
_cell.length_b   1.000
_cell.length_c   1.000
_cell.angle_alpha   90.00
_cell.angle_beta   90.00
_cell.angle_gamma   90.00
#
_symmetry.space_group_name_H-M   'P 1'
#
loop_
_entity.id
_entity.type
_entity.pdbx_description
1 polymer ?
#
loop_
_entity_poly.entity_id
_entity_poly.type
_entity_poly.pdbx_seq_one_letter_code
_entity_poly.pdbx_strand_id
1 'polypeptide(L)'
;MIGMIALSGIATRNAILLIEFVEERKREGKPIKRSLIEAGALRTRPIFLTSFAAMLAAWPITLDPIFSGLAWALIFGIAVSTFFTLMVVPVVYYMAYADKGNGEKA
;
A
#
# COMPACT_ATOMS: atom_id res chain seq x y z
N MET A 1 -10.06 -14.64 -13.14
CA MET A 1 -10.20 -14.70 -11.66
C MET A 1 -8.84 -14.75 -10.94
N ILE A 2 -7.84 -15.50 -11.43
CA ILE A 2 -6.51 -15.62 -10.82
C ILE A 2 -5.83 -14.26 -10.52
N GLY A 3 -5.90 -13.30 -11.45
CA GLY A 3 -5.32 -11.96 -11.25
C GLY A 3 -5.93 -11.16 -10.09
N MET A 4 -7.24 -11.29 -9.83
CA MET A 4 -7.88 -10.61 -8.68
C MET A 4 -7.43 -11.21 -7.35
N ILE A 5 -7.22 -12.52 -7.29
CA ILE A 5 -6.72 -13.21 -6.08
C ILE A 5 -5.29 -12.76 -5.77
N ALA A 6 -4.43 -12.69 -6.81
CA ALA A 6 -3.06 -12.20 -6.66
C ALA A 6 -3.02 -10.74 -6.17
N LEU A 7 -3.85 -9.87 -6.76
CA LEU A 7 -4.00 -8.47 -6.35
C LEU A 7 -4.48 -8.34 -4.90
N SER A 8 -5.49 -9.13 -4.50
CA SER A 8 -5.99 -9.13 -3.12
C SER A 8 -4.89 -9.54 -2.13
N GLY A 9 -4.08 -10.55 -2.45
CA GLY A 9 -2.98 -10.99 -1.59
C GLY A 9 -1.91 -9.91 -1.39
N ILE A 10 -1.55 -9.19 -2.46
CA ILE A 10 -0.60 -8.07 -2.40
C ILE A 10 -1.17 -6.93 -1.54
N ALA A 11 -2.44 -6.58 -1.72
CA ALA A 11 -3.11 -5.54 -0.94
C ALA A 11 -3.17 -5.88 0.56
N THR A 12 -3.57 -7.11 0.90
CA THR A 12 -3.62 -7.58 2.29
C THR A 12 -2.24 -7.57 2.94
N ARG A 13 -1.19 -8.01 2.23
CA ARG A 13 0.18 -7.98 2.74
C ARG A 13 0.65 -6.54 3.01
N ASN A 14 0.32 -5.59 2.14
CA ASN A 14 0.63 -4.18 2.33
C ASN A 14 -0.11 -3.58 3.55
N ALA A 15 -1.36 -3.98 3.78
CA ALA A 15 -2.18 -3.53 4.91
C ALA A 15 -1.72 -4.10 6.26
N ILE A 16 -1.42 -5.41 6.34
CA ILE A 16 -0.92 -6.07 7.56
C ILE A 16 0.34 -5.36 8.04
N LEU A 17 1.28 -5.15 7.12
CA LEU A 17 2.53 -4.51 7.43
C LEU A 17 2.24 -3.15 8.10
N LEU A 18 1.28 -2.35 7.57
CA LEU A 18 1.03 -1.00 8.07
C LEU A 18 0.52 -1.02 9.50
N ILE A 19 -0.38 -1.95 9.80
CA ILE A 19 -0.96 -2.15 11.13
C ILE A 19 0.14 -2.55 12.12
N GLU A 20 1.02 -3.49 11.75
CA GLU A 20 2.16 -3.90 12.59
C GLU A 20 3.04 -2.71 12.97
N PHE A 21 3.31 -1.81 12.03
CA PHE A 21 4.13 -0.62 12.30
C PHE A 21 3.45 0.36 13.26
N VAL A 22 2.13 0.54 13.10
CA VAL A 22 1.35 1.41 14.00
C VAL A 22 1.34 0.83 15.40
N GLU A 23 1.14 -0.48 15.54
CA GLU A 23 1.13 -1.16 16.83
C GLU A 23 2.51 -1.11 17.50
N GLU A 24 3.58 -1.33 16.74
CA GLU A 24 4.96 -1.25 17.21
C GLU A 24 5.31 0.17 17.70
N ARG A 25 4.93 1.21 16.95
CA ARG A 25 5.16 2.61 17.35
C ARG A 25 4.29 3.07 18.52
N LYS A 26 3.09 2.51 18.67
CA LYS A 26 2.24 2.71 19.85
C LYS A 26 2.88 2.08 21.09
N ARG A 27 3.51 0.91 20.94
CA ARG A 27 4.27 0.22 21.99
C ARG A 27 5.52 0.99 22.43
N GLU A 28 6.12 1.78 21.54
CA GLU A 28 7.25 2.68 21.81
C GLU A 28 6.86 4.03 22.45
N GLY A 29 5.56 4.32 22.66
CA GLY A 29 5.10 5.57 23.29
C GLY A 29 5.30 6.84 22.45
N LYS A 30 5.58 6.73 21.15
CA LYS A 30 5.82 7.87 20.25
C LYS A 30 4.51 8.49 19.76
N PRO A 31 4.44 9.83 19.59
CA PRO A 31 3.24 10.51 19.10
C PRO A 31 2.87 10.04 17.69
N ILE A 32 1.61 9.59 17.54
CA ILE A 32 1.03 8.97 16.34
C ILE A 32 1.33 9.77 15.07
N LYS A 33 1.28 11.11 15.14
CA LYS A 33 1.52 12.00 13.99
C LYS A 33 2.92 11.83 13.39
N ARG A 34 3.96 11.70 14.23
CA ARG A 34 5.35 11.58 13.77
C ARG A 34 5.65 10.15 13.30
N SER A 35 5.12 9.17 14.03
CA SER A 35 5.20 7.76 13.67
C SER A 35 4.53 7.45 12.34
N LEU A 36 3.44 8.14 12.02
CA LEU A 36 2.73 7.94 10.78
C LEU A 36 3.45 8.50 9.56
N ILE A 37 4.01 9.71 9.69
CA ILE A 37 4.78 10.33 8.60
C ILE A 37 6.03 9.48 8.30
N GLU A 38 6.71 9.00 9.34
CA GLU A 38 7.82 8.05 9.19
C GLU A 38 7.37 6.71 8.59
N ALA A 39 6.25 6.16 9.05
CA ALA A 39 5.69 4.91 8.53
C ALA A 39 5.35 5.04 7.03
N GLY A 40 4.67 6.12 6.65
CA GLY A 40 4.32 6.42 5.27
C GLY A 40 5.56 6.54 4.40
N ALA A 41 6.57 7.30 4.82
CA ALA A 41 7.82 7.47 4.08
C ALA A 41 8.64 6.17 3.97
N LEU A 42 8.76 5.40 5.05
CA LEU A 42 9.50 4.14 5.09
C LEU A 42 8.84 3.03 4.27
N ARG A 43 7.52 3.07 4.08
CA ARG A 43 6.74 2.04 3.37
C ARG A 43 6.49 2.34 1.91
N THR A 44 6.46 3.63 1.55
CA THR A 44 6.30 4.05 0.15
C THR A 44 7.35 3.40 -0.75
N ARG A 45 8.61 3.32 -0.28
CA ARG A 45 9.70 2.66 -1.02
C ARG A 45 9.45 1.15 -1.22
N PRO A 46 9.25 0.33 -0.17
CA PRO A 46 8.91 -1.10 -0.30
C PRO A 46 7.67 -1.41 -1.14
N ILE A 47 6.60 -0.61 -1.01
CA ILE A 47 5.36 -0.80 -1.77
C ILE A 47 5.63 -0.56 -3.25
N PHE A 48 6.28 0.55 -3.60
CA PHE A 48 6.70 0.82 -4.98
C PHE A 48 7.57 -0.30 -5.53
N LEU A 49 8.58 -0.75 -4.78
CA LEU A 49 9.50 -1.81 -5.20
C LEU A 49 8.78 -3.12 -5.50
N THR A 50 7.82 -3.50 -4.65
CA THR A 50 7.05 -4.74 -4.81
C THR A 50 6.09 -4.65 -6.00
N SER A 51 5.38 -3.53 -6.14
CA SER A 51 4.47 -3.31 -7.27
C SER A 51 5.22 -3.28 -8.59
N PHE A 52 6.38 -2.62 -8.64
CA PHE A 52 7.21 -2.54 -9.83
C PHE A 52 7.77 -3.92 -10.22
N ALA A 53 8.24 -4.70 -9.23
CA ALA A 53 8.69 -6.07 -9.46
C ALA A 53 7.57 -6.95 -10.04
N ALA A 54 6.33 -6.80 -9.53
CA ALA A 54 5.18 -7.55 -10.05
C ALA A 54 4.80 -7.13 -11.48
N MET A 55 4.88 -5.83 -11.82
CA MET A 55 4.69 -5.36 -13.19
C MET A 55 5.75 -5.92 -14.14
N LEU A 56 7.01 -5.92 -13.74
CA LEU A 56 8.11 -6.49 -14.52
C LEU A 56 7.96 -8.01 -14.70
N ALA A 57 7.46 -8.72 -13.68
CA ALA A 57 7.17 -10.15 -13.79
C ALA A 57 6.00 -10.43 -14.75
N ALA A 58 5.02 -9.53 -14.84
CA ALA A 58 3.91 -9.63 -15.78
C ALA A 58 4.27 -9.17 -17.21
N TRP A 59 5.37 -8.42 -17.37
CA TRP A 59 5.83 -7.90 -18.66
C TRP A 59 6.02 -8.98 -19.74
N PRO A 60 6.77 -10.09 -19.53
CA PRO A 60 6.95 -11.10 -20.58
C PRO A 60 5.64 -11.79 -20.99
N ILE A 61 4.65 -11.89 -20.09
CA ILE A 61 3.34 -12.48 -20.39
C ILE A 61 2.57 -11.62 -21.40
N THR A 62 2.88 -10.33 -21.52
CA THR A 62 2.27 -9.46 -22.54
C THR A 62 2.66 -9.83 -23.98
N LEU A 63 3.78 -10.54 -24.16
CA LEU A 63 4.27 -10.99 -25.46
C LEU A 63 3.50 -12.21 -25.98
N ASP A 64 2.81 -12.94 -25.11
CA ASP A 64 2.01 -14.10 -25.49
C ASP A 64 0.61 -13.67 -25.98
N PRO A 65 0.21 -13.99 -27.22
CA PRO A 65 -1.09 -13.59 -27.78
C PRO A 65 -2.29 -14.09 -26.96
N ILE A 66 -2.15 -15.24 -26.32
CA ILE A 66 -3.22 -15.92 -25.55
C ILE A 66 -3.45 -15.23 -24.19
N PHE A 67 -2.38 -14.75 -23.55
CA PHE A 67 -2.43 -14.19 -22.18
C PHE A 67 -2.19 -12.68 -22.13
N SER A 68 -1.97 -12.04 -23.28
CA SER A 68 -1.74 -10.59 -23.41
C SER A 68 -2.79 -9.74 -22.69
N GLY A 69 -4.08 -10.07 -22.86
CA GLY A 69 -5.18 -9.37 -22.19
C GLY A 69 -5.17 -9.51 -20.66
N LEU A 70 -4.75 -10.66 -20.14
CA LEU A 70 -4.61 -10.89 -18.70
C LEU A 70 -3.41 -10.13 -18.12
N ALA A 71 -2.30 -10.09 -18.86
CA ALA A 71 -1.09 -9.38 -18.44
C ALA A 71 -1.34 -7.86 -18.35
N TRP A 72 -2.01 -7.27 -19.33
CA TRP A 72 -2.40 -5.86 -19.29
C TRP A 72 -3.36 -5.54 -18.13
N ALA A 73 -4.35 -6.40 -17.89
CA ALA A 73 -5.25 -6.23 -16.75
C ALA A 73 -4.50 -6.28 -15.39
N LEU A 74 -3.49 -7.15 -15.27
CA LEU A 74 -2.64 -7.24 -14.08
C LEU A 74 -1.76 -6.00 -13.91
N ILE A 75 -1.03 -5.57 -14.94
CA ILE A 75 -0.15 -4.41 -14.87
C ILE A 75 -0.96 -3.16 -14.52
N PHE A 76 -2.09 -2.94 -15.19
CA PHE A 76 -2.94 -1.79 -14.94
C PHE A 76 -3.63 -1.87 -13.58
N GLY A 77 -4.11 -3.06 -13.19
CA GLY A 77 -4.72 -3.29 -11.88
C GLY A 77 -3.75 -3.04 -10.72
N ILE A 78 -2.50 -3.49 -10.85
CA ILE A 78 -1.43 -3.21 -9.87
C ILE A 78 -1.14 -1.70 -9.86
N ALA A 79 -0.99 -1.06 -11.02
CA ALA A 79 -0.68 0.37 -11.09
C ALA A 79 -1.74 1.24 -10.40
N VAL A 80 -3.02 1.00 -10.73
CA VAL A 80 -4.14 1.72 -10.14
C VAL A 80 -4.25 1.40 -8.65
N SER A 81 -4.16 0.13 -8.25
CA SER A 81 -4.23 -0.29 -6.85
C SER A 81 -3.12 0.33 -5.99
N THR A 82 -1.88 0.34 -6.49
CA THR A 82 -0.75 0.93 -5.79
C THR A 82 -0.92 2.43 -5.65
N PHE A 83 -1.33 3.12 -6.71
CA PHE A 83 -1.62 4.55 -6.66
C PHE A 83 -2.73 4.87 -5.65
N PHE A 84 -3.84 4.12 -5.70
CA PHE A 84 -4.96 4.27 -4.77
C PHE A 84 -4.53 4.01 -3.33
N THR A 85 -3.75 2.95 -3.08
CA THR A 85 -3.25 2.63 -1.74
C THR A 85 -2.34 3.74 -1.21
N LEU A 86 -1.43 4.25 -2.04
CA LEU A 86 -0.53 5.34 -1.66
C LEU A 86 -1.24 6.66 -1.39
N MET A 87 -2.39 6.91 -2.00
CA MET A 87 -3.16 8.14 -1.83
C MET A 87 -4.22 8.02 -0.73
N VAL A 88 -4.98 6.93 -0.72
CA VAL A 88 -6.09 6.70 0.23
C VAL A 88 -5.58 6.38 1.63
N VAL A 89 -4.52 5.58 1.78
CA VAL A 89 -3.99 5.24 3.10
C VAL A 89 -3.56 6.47 3.91
N PRO A 90 -2.73 7.41 3.40
CA PRO A 90 -2.36 8.59 4.18
C PRO A 90 -3.55 9.52 4.44
N VAL A 91 -4.49 9.63 3.50
CA VAL A 91 -5.69 10.49 3.66
C VAL A 91 -6.63 9.91 4.72
N VAL A 92 -6.98 8.63 4.64
CA VAL A 92 -7.86 7.96 5.60
C VAL A 92 -7.23 7.95 6.98
N TYR A 93 -5.92 7.70 7.08
CA TYR A 93 -5.26 7.75 8.37
C TYR A 93 -5.21 9.18 8.92
N TYR A 94 -4.93 10.19 8.08
CA TYR A 94 -5.02 11.59 8.50
C TYR A 94 -6.41 11.92 9.01
N MET A 95 -7.49 11.52 8.31
CA MET A 95 -8.86 11.78 8.79
C MET A 95 -9.21 11.01 10.07
N ALA A 96 -8.82 9.74 10.20
CA ALA A 96 -9.12 8.91 11.36
C ALA A 96 -8.33 9.32 12.63
N TYR A 97 -7.16 9.94 12.48
CA TYR A 97 -6.30 10.34 13.60
C TYR A 97 -6.08 11.85 13.75
N ALA A 98 -6.51 12.70 12.80
CA ALA A 98 -6.50 14.16 12.95
C ALA A 98 -7.45 14.60 14.07
N ASP A 99 -8.54 13.87 14.30
CA ASP A 99 -9.55 14.20 15.31
C ASP A 99 -9.06 13.96 16.75
N LYS A 100 -8.07 13.07 16.96
CA LYS A 100 -7.50 12.79 18.30
C LYS A 100 -6.30 13.67 18.68
N GLY A 101 -5.85 14.56 17.79
CA GLY A 101 -4.69 15.42 18.03
C GLY A 101 -5.00 16.83 18.54
N ASN A 102 -6.28 17.19 18.69
CA ASN A 102 -6.70 18.55 19.07
C ASN A 102 -7.07 18.71 20.56
N GLY A 103 -6.84 17.68 21.39
CA GLY A 103 -7.22 17.66 22.80
C GLY A 103 -6.10 17.85 23.83
N GLU A 104 -4.84 17.99 23.42
CA GLU A 104 -3.68 18.11 24.34
C GLU A 104 -2.99 19.48 24.30
N LYS A 105 -3.75 20.54 23.96
CA LYS A 105 -3.30 21.93 24.10
C LYS A 105 -4.39 22.80 24.75
N ALA A 106 -4.73 22.49 26.00
CA ALA A 106 -5.40 23.42 26.91
C ALA A 106 -4.81 23.25 28.31
#